data_AF-A0A821EF85-F1
#
_entry.id   AF-A0A821EF85-F1
#
_cell.length_a   1.000
_cell.length_b   1.000
_cell.length_c   1.000
_cell.angle_alpha   90.00
_cell.angle_beta   90.00
_cell.angle_gamma   90.00
#
_symmetry.space_group_name_H-M   'P 1'
#
loop_
_entity.id
_entity.type
_entity.pdbx_description
1 polymer ?
#
loop_
_entity_poly.entity_id
_entity_poly.type
_entity_poly.pdbx_seq_one_letter_code
_entity_poly.pdbx_strand_id
1 'polypeptide(L)'
;MLIKFFLINLILFLLFIIHVINSIEQCNSKETCSSCLSLSNQCAWCTQNSTDIATRNGSFFHCDTIDNLQITCPDHLISFKSYHYVLQNDSLSNAINNTSQAVQLSPQAVHVILRINDSEKIPIRFRQAEDYPVDLYFLMDLSHSMLDDKEKLSHLGRILATKMQSITKNFRLGFGSFVDKNVPPFVQPAPNTVERPCPTSYSGPCVKAYGFKHHMSLSDNVTEFEYQVQEAPVSGNIDAPEGGLDAIMQAIVCDDVIGWRNDSRKLIVFSTDAGFHYAGDGRLAGIVEPNDGECHMTNNEYTHSNKQDYPSIGQISAKLSEKNVNIIFAVTQSQLALYQTLTELIDGAVVGELKQDSSNIVNLISQNYKKISSSVMMMVSNDLPDGLTVKFTPDCQE
;
A
#
# COMPACT_ATOMS: atom_id res chain seq x y z
N MET A 1 -34.41 30.41 28.96
CA MET A 1 -34.10 29.18 28.18
C MET A 1 -35.14 28.94 27.08
N LEU A 2 -36.45 28.94 27.39
CA LEU A 2 -37.53 28.77 26.40
C LEU A 2 -37.54 29.80 25.25
N ILE A 3 -37.30 31.09 25.53
CA ILE A 3 -37.32 32.14 24.49
C ILE A 3 -36.19 31.94 23.46
N LYS A 4 -34.98 31.55 23.91
CA LYS A 4 -33.86 31.23 23.00
C LYS A 4 -34.16 29.99 22.15
N PHE A 5 -34.76 28.96 22.73
CA PHE A 5 -35.17 27.77 21.99
C PHE A 5 -36.25 28.11 20.93
N PHE A 6 -37.21 28.96 21.27
CA PHE A 6 -38.25 29.39 20.34
C PHE A 6 -37.69 30.25 19.20
N LEU A 7 -36.77 31.19 19.50
CA LEU A 7 -36.08 31.98 18.47
C LEU A 7 -35.24 31.11 17.53
N ILE A 8 -34.53 30.11 18.05
CA ILE A 8 -33.73 29.19 17.23
C ILE A 8 -34.63 28.39 16.28
N ASN A 9 -35.75 27.85 16.79
CA ASN A 9 -36.70 27.12 15.94
C ASN A 9 -37.37 28.04 14.89
N LEU A 10 -37.68 29.29 15.24
CA LEU A 10 -38.23 30.27 14.30
C LEU A 10 -37.23 30.63 13.20
N ILE A 11 -35.94 30.80 13.54
CA ILE A 11 -34.87 31.06 12.57
C ILE A 11 -34.68 29.85 11.65
N LEU A 12 -34.65 28.64 12.19
CA LEU A 12 -34.56 27.41 11.40
C LEU A 12 -35.75 27.26 10.45
N PHE A 13 -36.95 27.61 10.90
CA PHE A 13 -38.16 27.59 10.06
C PHE A 13 -38.12 28.64 8.94
N LEU A 14 -37.66 29.86 9.23
CA LEU A 14 -37.48 30.91 8.21
C LEU A 14 -36.41 30.52 7.17
N LEU A 15 -35.29 29.94 7.60
CA LEU A 15 -34.25 29.44 6.70
C LEU A 15 -34.76 28.30 5.82
N PHE A 16 -35.60 27.41 6.37
CA PHE A 16 -36.25 26.35 5.59
C PHE A 16 -37.18 26.92 4.51
N ILE A 17 -37.99 27.92 4.85
CA ILE A 17 -38.87 28.59 3.88
C ILE A 17 -38.06 29.25 2.76
N ILE A 18 -36.96 29.95 3.09
CA ILE A 18 -36.08 30.58 2.08
C ILE A 18 -35.46 29.52 1.16
N HIS A 19 -35.07 28.36 1.71
CA HIS A 19 -34.52 27.26 0.91
C HIS A 19 -35.54 26.69 -0.08
N VAL A 20 -36.79 26.47 0.35
CA VAL A 20 -37.88 25.96 -0.49
C VAL A 20 -38.24 26.95 -1.61
N ILE A 21 -38.29 28.25 -1.32
CA ILE A 21 -38.58 29.27 -2.33
C ILE A 21 -37.45 29.32 -3.39
N ASN A 22 -36.20 29.25 -2.94
CA ASN A 22 -35.05 29.25 -3.85
C ASN A 22 -34.97 28.00 -4.73
N SER A 23 -35.36 26.81 -4.22
CA SER A 23 -35.34 25.59 -5.03
C SER A 23 -36.40 25.61 -6.13
N ILE A 24 -37.59 26.16 -5.85
CA ILE A 24 -38.66 26.35 -6.84
C ILE A 24 -38.23 27.32 -7.94
N GLU A 25 -37.68 28.49 -7.58
CA GLU A 25 -37.21 29.47 -8.58
C GLU A 25 -36.05 28.93 -9.44
N GLN A 26 -35.18 28.10 -8.86
CA GLN A 26 -34.09 27.48 -9.59
C GLN A 26 -34.59 26.48 -10.65
N CYS A 27 -35.52 25.58 -10.31
CA CYS A 27 -36.04 24.60 -11.27
C CYS A 27 -36.78 25.29 -12.43
N ASN A 28 -37.65 26.26 -12.13
CA ASN A 28 -38.50 26.93 -13.12
C ASN A 28 -37.73 27.73 -14.19
N SER A 29 -36.44 27.97 -14.00
CA SER A 29 -35.56 28.69 -14.94
C SER A 29 -35.12 27.87 -16.16
N LYS A 30 -35.47 26.58 -16.25
CA LYS A 30 -34.94 25.66 -17.28
C LYS A 30 -35.97 25.28 -18.33
N GLU A 31 -35.58 25.43 -19.60
CA GLU A 31 -36.45 25.21 -20.78
C GLU A 31 -36.28 23.83 -21.44
N THR A 32 -35.32 23.01 -21.00
CA THR A 32 -35.12 21.66 -21.56
C THR A 32 -35.08 20.61 -20.45
N CYS A 33 -35.55 19.40 -20.77
CA CYS A 33 -35.53 18.26 -19.86
C CYS A 33 -34.11 17.98 -19.32
N SER A 34 -33.10 17.96 -20.20
CA SER A 34 -31.71 17.70 -19.78
C SER A 34 -31.18 18.74 -18.81
N SER A 35 -31.40 20.04 -19.08
CA SER A 35 -30.89 21.13 -18.22
C SER A 35 -31.67 21.24 -16.90
N CYS A 36 -32.94 20.86 -16.91
CA CYS A 36 -33.76 20.73 -15.71
C CYS A 36 -33.23 19.62 -14.79
N LEU A 37 -33.04 18.42 -15.36
CA LEU A 37 -32.67 17.25 -14.58
C LEU A 37 -31.24 17.30 -14.04
N SER A 38 -30.35 18.04 -14.72
CA SER A 38 -28.96 18.27 -14.26
C SER A 38 -28.83 19.32 -13.16
N LEU A 39 -29.89 20.11 -12.86
CA LEU A 39 -29.77 21.25 -11.95
C LEU A 39 -29.70 20.83 -10.48
N SER A 40 -30.68 20.04 -10.04
CA SER A 40 -30.83 19.59 -8.66
C SER A 40 -31.62 18.29 -8.63
N ASN A 41 -31.40 17.46 -7.62
CA ASN A 41 -32.16 16.23 -7.39
C ASN A 41 -33.63 16.49 -7.00
N GLN A 42 -33.97 17.73 -6.64
CA GLN A 42 -35.35 18.14 -6.32
C GLN A 42 -36.17 18.52 -7.55
N CYS A 43 -35.53 18.81 -8.70
CA CYS A 43 -36.24 19.17 -9.92
C CYS A 43 -36.72 17.93 -10.67
N ALA A 44 -37.83 18.04 -11.39
CA ALA A 44 -38.34 17.04 -12.31
C ALA A 44 -38.94 17.71 -13.54
N TRP A 45 -39.23 16.92 -14.57
CA TRP A 45 -39.71 17.42 -15.85
C TRP A 45 -41.08 16.85 -16.20
N CYS A 46 -42.02 17.71 -16.58
CA CYS A 46 -43.33 17.33 -17.11
C CYS A 46 -43.30 17.31 -18.64
N THR A 47 -43.66 16.17 -19.23
CA THR A 47 -43.71 16.01 -20.70
C THR A 47 -45.04 16.40 -21.33
N GLN A 48 -46.06 16.67 -20.52
CA GLN A 48 -47.38 17.04 -21.00
C GLN A 48 -47.39 18.46 -21.59
N ASN A 49 -48.20 18.66 -22.62
CA ASN A 49 -48.34 19.95 -23.28
C ASN A 49 -49.03 20.97 -22.36
N SER A 50 -48.56 22.21 -22.41
CA SER A 50 -49.03 23.32 -21.56
C SER A 50 -50.52 23.64 -21.69
N THR A 51 -51.19 23.17 -22.75
CA THR A 51 -52.63 23.38 -23.00
C THR A 51 -53.53 22.52 -22.13
N ASP A 52 -53.00 21.43 -21.55
CA ASP A 52 -53.81 20.37 -20.95
C ASP A 52 -53.70 20.33 -19.40
N ILE A 53 -53.07 21.34 -18.79
CA ILE A 53 -52.65 21.32 -17.39
C ILE A 53 -53.34 22.44 -16.59
N ALA A 54 -53.83 22.11 -15.40
CA ALA A 54 -54.39 23.09 -14.46
C ALA A 54 -53.28 24.03 -13.95
N THR A 55 -53.22 25.24 -14.49
CA THR A 55 -52.22 26.25 -14.10
C THR A 55 -52.48 26.75 -12.67
N ARG A 56 -51.52 26.60 -11.75
CA ARG A 56 -51.46 27.48 -10.57
C ARG A 56 -51.01 28.86 -11.06
N ASN A 57 -51.83 29.90 -10.85
CA ASN A 57 -51.47 31.30 -11.11
C ASN A 57 -51.08 31.65 -12.57
N GLY A 58 -51.56 30.91 -13.58
CA GLY A 58 -51.45 31.30 -14.99
C GLY A 58 -50.10 31.05 -15.68
N SER A 59 -49.12 30.45 -15.01
CA SER A 59 -47.84 30.07 -15.60
C SER A 59 -47.58 28.57 -15.40
N PHE A 60 -47.31 27.85 -16.49
CA PHE A 60 -46.92 26.44 -16.45
C PHE A 60 -45.43 26.31 -16.77
N PHE A 61 -44.70 25.59 -15.92
CA PHE A 61 -43.29 25.29 -16.12
C PHE A 61 -43.13 23.79 -16.32
N HIS A 62 -42.48 23.39 -17.41
CA HIS A 62 -42.14 22.00 -17.63
C HIS A 62 -41.10 21.49 -16.61
N CYS A 63 -40.19 22.35 -16.16
CA CYS A 63 -39.28 22.05 -15.05
C CYS A 63 -39.78 22.70 -13.77
N ASP A 64 -40.08 21.91 -12.75
CA ASP A 64 -40.44 22.38 -11.40
C ASP A 64 -40.00 21.30 -10.39
N THR A 65 -40.20 21.54 -9.11
CA THR A 65 -39.96 20.58 -8.04
C THR A 65 -40.83 19.33 -8.19
N ILE A 66 -40.30 18.18 -7.74
CA ILE A 66 -41.00 16.89 -7.76
C ILE A 66 -42.38 17.02 -7.08
N ASP A 67 -42.45 17.67 -5.93
CA ASP A 67 -43.68 17.81 -5.14
C ASP A 67 -44.77 18.61 -5.88
N ASN A 68 -44.37 19.69 -6.57
CA ASN A 68 -45.31 20.48 -7.38
C ASN A 68 -45.82 19.69 -8.58
N LEU A 69 -44.92 19.02 -9.32
CA LEU A 69 -45.30 18.27 -10.51
C LEU A 69 -46.08 16.98 -10.19
N GLN A 70 -45.93 16.40 -9.00
CA GLN A 70 -46.81 15.32 -8.55
C GLN A 70 -48.28 15.75 -8.46
N ILE A 71 -48.54 17.03 -8.21
CA ILE A 71 -49.89 17.58 -8.13
C ILE A 71 -50.39 18.03 -9.50
N THR A 72 -49.52 18.68 -10.30
CA THR A 72 -49.93 19.31 -11.57
C THR A 72 -49.75 18.43 -12.79
N CYS A 73 -48.84 17.45 -12.74
CA CYS A 73 -48.47 16.58 -13.87
C CYS A 73 -48.04 15.17 -13.41
N PRO A 74 -48.90 14.40 -12.72
CA PRO A 74 -48.53 13.10 -12.16
C PRO A 74 -48.20 12.03 -13.23
N ASP A 75 -49.01 11.95 -14.30
CA ASP A 75 -48.94 10.86 -15.28
C ASP A 75 -47.82 11.04 -16.33
N HIS A 76 -47.25 12.25 -16.40
CA HIS A 76 -46.25 12.64 -17.41
C HIS A 76 -44.94 13.15 -16.78
N LEU A 77 -44.74 12.85 -15.49
CA LEU A 77 -43.58 13.21 -14.69
C LEU A 77 -42.36 12.35 -15.03
N ILE A 78 -41.27 12.99 -15.45
CA ILE A 78 -39.94 12.40 -15.56
C ILE A 78 -39.11 12.86 -14.37
N SER A 79 -38.73 11.92 -13.54
CA SER A 79 -37.74 12.12 -12.48
C SER A 79 -36.84 10.90 -12.39
N PHE A 80 -35.54 11.14 -12.31
CA PHE A 80 -34.56 10.10 -12.01
C PHE A 80 -34.12 10.23 -10.56
N LYS A 81 -34.08 9.10 -9.89
CA LYS A 81 -33.43 8.97 -8.59
C LYS A 81 -32.11 8.25 -8.80
N SER A 82 -31.09 8.68 -8.08
CA SER A 82 -29.89 7.86 -7.97
C SER A 82 -30.23 6.58 -7.20
N TYR A 83 -29.53 5.50 -7.52
CA TYR A 83 -29.64 4.24 -6.80
C TYR A 83 -28.41 3.39 -7.07
N HIS A 84 -28.25 2.37 -6.24
CA HIS A 84 -27.23 1.35 -6.43
C HIS A 84 -27.85 -0.04 -6.24
N TYR A 85 -27.22 -1.05 -6.83
CA TYR A 85 -27.51 -2.44 -6.51
C TYR A 85 -26.21 -3.23 -6.43
N VAL A 86 -26.21 -4.21 -5.54
CA VAL A 86 -25.00 -4.98 -5.23
C VAL A 86 -24.89 -6.14 -6.22
N LEU A 87 -23.73 -6.25 -6.87
CA LEU A 87 -23.40 -7.32 -7.82
C LEU A 87 -22.78 -8.53 -7.11
N GLN A 88 -21.92 -8.27 -6.12
CA GLN A 88 -21.25 -9.30 -5.33
C GLN A 88 -21.21 -8.89 -3.86
N ASN A 89 -21.68 -9.78 -2.98
CA ASN A 89 -21.83 -9.53 -1.55
C ASN A 89 -21.47 -10.76 -0.70
N ASP A 90 -20.26 -11.27 -0.88
CA ASP A 90 -19.73 -12.36 -0.09
C ASP A 90 -19.64 -11.93 1.38
N SER A 91 -20.09 -12.82 2.26
CA SER A 91 -20.08 -12.58 3.71
C SER A 91 -18.65 -12.48 4.22
N LEU A 92 -18.41 -11.55 5.15
CA LEU A 92 -17.12 -11.42 5.82
C LEU A 92 -16.71 -12.75 6.48
N SER A 93 -15.51 -13.24 6.17
CA SER A 93 -15.03 -14.56 6.58
C SER A 93 -13.57 -14.53 7.04
N ASN A 94 -13.17 -15.52 7.84
CA ASN A 94 -11.76 -15.76 8.15
C ASN A 94 -11.14 -16.67 7.07
N ALA A 95 -9.82 -16.65 6.95
CA ALA A 95 -9.12 -17.65 6.16
C ALA A 95 -9.26 -19.01 6.87
N ILE A 96 -9.90 -19.99 6.23
CA ILE A 96 -10.11 -21.31 6.82
C ILE A 96 -8.87 -22.20 6.61
N ASN A 97 -8.15 -22.04 5.49
CA ASN A 97 -6.94 -22.77 5.09
C ASN A 97 -6.03 -21.93 4.16
N ASN A 98 -4.85 -22.46 3.79
CA ASN A 98 -3.92 -21.87 2.79
C ASN A 98 -4.52 -21.63 1.38
N THR A 99 -5.73 -22.13 1.11
CA THR A 99 -6.39 -22.08 -0.19
C THR A 99 -7.66 -21.21 -0.20
N SER A 100 -8.21 -20.85 0.96
CA SER A 100 -9.46 -20.10 1.06
C SER A 100 -9.18 -18.66 1.49
N GLN A 101 -9.42 -17.71 0.59
CA GLN A 101 -9.24 -16.28 0.85
C GLN A 101 -10.21 -15.78 1.92
N ALA A 102 -9.71 -14.96 2.84
CA ALA A 102 -10.54 -14.28 3.81
C ALA A 102 -11.27 -13.11 3.13
N VAL A 103 -12.59 -13.02 3.29
CA VAL A 103 -13.36 -11.87 2.82
C VAL A 103 -13.35 -10.80 3.91
N GLN A 104 -12.56 -9.75 3.72
CA GLN A 104 -12.40 -8.65 4.70
C GLN A 104 -13.25 -7.42 4.39
N LEU A 105 -13.76 -7.29 3.16
CA LEU A 105 -14.55 -6.14 2.71
C LEU A 105 -15.82 -6.63 2.03
N SER A 106 -16.95 -6.00 2.34
CA SER A 106 -18.26 -6.31 1.76
C SER A 106 -19.07 -5.01 1.61
N PRO A 107 -19.77 -4.80 0.47
CA PRO A 107 -19.81 -5.66 -0.73
C PRO A 107 -18.53 -5.57 -1.58
N GLN A 108 -18.30 -6.56 -2.46
CA GLN A 108 -17.11 -6.59 -3.33
C GLN A 108 -17.34 -5.87 -4.66
N ALA A 109 -18.57 -5.87 -5.16
CA ALA A 109 -18.93 -5.21 -6.40
C ALA A 109 -20.32 -4.58 -6.31
N VAL A 110 -20.42 -3.32 -6.72
CA VAL A 110 -21.66 -2.53 -6.71
C VAL A 110 -21.80 -1.82 -8.04
N HIS A 111 -23.01 -1.82 -8.60
CA HIS A 111 -23.37 -0.99 -9.73
C HIS A 111 -24.10 0.25 -9.23
N VAL A 112 -23.60 1.43 -9.60
CA VAL A 112 -24.12 2.72 -9.12
C VAL A 112 -24.62 3.52 -10.31
N ILE A 113 -25.88 3.97 -10.24
CA ILE A 113 -26.49 4.87 -11.21
C ILE A 113 -26.74 6.19 -10.50
N LEU A 114 -26.00 7.23 -10.91
CA LEU A 114 -26.07 8.56 -10.32
C LEU A 114 -26.74 9.53 -11.28
N ARG A 115 -27.64 10.34 -10.73
CA ARG A 115 -28.09 11.58 -11.36
C ARG A 115 -27.06 12.68 -11.15
N ILE A 116 -26.89 13.56 -12.12
CA ILE A 116 -25.99 14.72 -12.01
C ILE A 116 -26.38 15.56 -10.78
N ASN A 117 -25.38 15.96 -9.99
CA ASN A 117 -25.53 16.71 -8.74
C ASN A 117 -26.31 15.99 -7.62
N ASP A 118 -26.49 14.68 -7.74
CA ASP A 118 -27.06 13.82 -6.70
C ASP A 118 -25.98 12.88 -6.13
N SER A 119 -26.26 12.25 -4.98
CA SER A 119 -25.27 11.40 -4.29
C SER A 119 -25.91 10.15 -3.69
N GLU A 120 -25.24 9.02 -3.85
CA GLU A 120 -25.63 7.75 -3.23
C GLU A 120 -24.68 7.35 -2.09
N LYS A 121 -25.26 6.82 -1.01
CA LYS A 121 -24.51 6.28 0.13
C LYS A 121 -24.52 4.77 0.08
N ILE A 122 -23.33 4.18 0.00
CA ILE A 122 -23.14 2.74 -0.08
C ILE A 122 -22.47 2.30 1.22
N PRO A 123 -23.11 1.46 2.05
CA PRO A 123 -22.49 0.97 3.28
C PRO A 123 -21.42 -0.06 2.91
N ILE A 124 -20.18 0.23 3.28
CA ILE A 124 -19.05 -0.70 3.16
C ILE A 124 -18.70 -1.18 4.56
N ARG A 125 -18.63 -2.50 4.72
CA ARG A 125 -18.23 -3.15 5.98
C ARG A 125 -16.84 -3.73 5.81
N PHE A 126 -15.98 -3.36 6.73
CA PHE A 126 -14.66 -3.95 6.87
C PHE A 126 -14.59 -4.77 8.16
N ARG A 127 -13.99 -5.96 8.08
CA ARG A 127 -13.56 -6.70 9.26
C ARG A 127 -12.20 -7.32 8.96
N GLN A 128 -11.24 -7.07 9.83
CA GLN A 128 -9.97 -7.74 9.76
C GLN A 128 -10.17 -9.25 9.99
N ALA A 129 -9.63 -10.07 9.09
CA ALA A 129 -9.65 -11.51 9.29
C ALA A 129 -8.71 -11.89 10.44
N GLU A 130 -9.18 -12.79 11.30
CA GLU A 130 -8.31 -13.45 12.26
C GLU A 130 -7.32 -14.34 11.51
N ASP A 131 -6.08 -14.40 12.00
CA ASP A 131 -5.03 -15.26 11.46
C ASP A 131 -4.66 -14.97 9.99
N TYR A 132 -4.70 -13.69 9.60
CA TYR A 132 -4.36 -13.29 8.24
C TYR A 132 -2.87 -13.59 7.92
N PRO A 133 -2.55 -14.13 6.73
CA PRO A 133 -1.21 -14.64 6.48
C PRO A 133 -0.13 -13.57 6.44
N VAL A 134 1.07 -13.93 6.88
CA VAL A 134 2.25 -13.04 6.88
C VAL A 134 3.38 -13.71 6.13
N ASP A 135 3.95 -12.99 5.18
CA ASP A 135 5.18 -13.35 4.49
C ASP A 135 6.28 -12.38 4.92
N LEU A 136 7.38 -12.92 5.46
CA LEU A 136 8.53 -12.13 5.88
C LEU A 136 9.75 -12.56 5.10
N TYR A 137 10.34 -11.64 4.34
CA TYR A 137 11.58 -11.88 3.61
C TYR A 137 12.73 -11.16 4.31
N PHE A 138 13.70 -11.94 4.78
CA PHE A 138 14.88 -11.41 5.46
C PHE A 138 15.97 -11.11 4.44
N LEU A 139 16.36 -9.84 4.34
CA LEU A 139 17.37 -9.37 3.41
C LEU A 139 18.59 -8.89 4.20
N MET A 140 19.68 -9.63 4.10
CA MET A 140 20.85 -9.46 4.95
C MET A 140 22.07 -8.99 4.17
N ASP A 141 22.73 -7.98 4.69
CA ASP A 141 24.08 -7.61 4.29
C ASP A 141 25.08 -8.69 4.71
N LEU A 142 25.81 -9.23 3.73
CA LEU A 142 26.89 -10.20 3.94
C LEU A 142 28.26 -9.65 3.54
N SER A 143 28.42 -8.32 3.58
CA SER A 143 29.73 -7.67 3.62
C SER A 143 30.56 -8.16 4.82
N HIS A 144 31.87 -7.90 4.79
CA HIS A 144 32.76 -8.43 5.81
C HIS A 144 32.50 -7.83 7.21
N SER A 145 31.97 -6.60 7.27
CA SER A 145 31.66 -5.93 8.53
C SER A 145 30.54 -6.64 9.31
N MET A 146 29.62 -7.29 8.60
CA MET A 146 28.50 -8.03 9.18
C MET A 146 28.85 -9.44 9.70
N LEU A 147 30.14 -9.82 9.72
CA LEU A 147 30.59 -11.16 10.07
C LEU A 147 30.15 -11.59 11.49
N ASP A 148 30.28 -10.71 12.49
CA ASP A 148 29.87 -11.02 13.87
C ASP A 148 28.35 -10.91 14.07
N ASP A 149 27.65 -10.18 13.21
CA ASP A 149 26.18 -10.07 13.22
C ASP A 149 25.48 -11.27 12.57
N LYS A 150 26.16 -12.03 11.70
CA LYS A 150 25.61 -13.25 11.07
C LYS A 150 25.10 -14.28 12.07
N GLU A 151 25.86 -14.56 13.13
CA GLU A 151 25.43 -15.52 14.16
C GLU A 151 24.21 -15.00 14.94
N LYS A 152 24.19 -13.71 15.25
CA LYS A 152 23.07 -13.05 15.95
C LYS A 152 21.81 -13.10 15.10
N LEU A 153 21.95 -12.88 13.79
CA LEU A 153 20.84 -12.85 12.82
C LEU A 153 20.25 -14.23 12.54
N SER A 154 21.05 -15.29 12.55
CA SER A 154 20.54 -16.68 12.54
C SER A 154 19.64 -16.94 13.76
N HIS A 155 20.06 -16.51 14.95
CA HIS A 155 19.26 -16.66 16.17
C HIS A 155 17.99 -15.80 16.16
N LEU A 156 18.08 -14.58 15.60
CA LEU A 156 16.94 -13.68 15.43
C LEU A 156 15.83 -14.32 14.60
N GLY A 157 16.17 -14.97 13.46
CA GLY A 157 15.19 -15.64 12.61
C GLY A 157 14.32 -16.64 13.36
N ARG A 158 14.94 -17.45 14.23
CA ARG A 158 14.24 -18.41 15.10
C ARG A 158 13.28 -17.75 16.07
N ILE A 159 13.75 -16.74 16.80
CA ILE A 159 12.96 -16.01 17.79
C ILE A 159 11.80 -15.31 17.09
N LEU A 160 12.07 -14.69 15.95
CA LEU A 160 11.09 -14.00 15.14
C LEU A 160 10.02 -14.97 14.64
N ALA A 161 10.40 -16.10 14.05
CA ALA A 161 9.44 -17.10 13.60
C ALA A 161 8.58 -17.62 14.75
N THR A 162 9.18 -17.95 15.90
CA THR A 162 8.45 -18.36 17.11
C THR A 162 7.48 -17.27 17.58
N LYS A 163 7.90 -16.00 17.56
CA LYS A 163 7.04 -14.89 17.98
C LYS A 163 5.91 -14.64 16.99
N MET A 164 6.18 -14.69 15.70
CA MET A 164 5.20 -14.48 14.64
C MET A 164 4.19 -15.63 14.57
N GLN A 165 4.62 -16.87 14.83
CA GLN A 165 3.73 -18.02 15.00
C GLN A 165 2.74 -17.87 16.17
N SER A 166 3.08 -17.06 17.19
CA SER A 166 2.13 -16.72 18.26
C SER A 166 1.09 -15.66 17.85
N ILE A 167 1.32 -14.96 16.74
CA ILE A 167 0.46 -13.89 16.20
C ILE A 167 -0.42 -14.43 15.08
N THR A 168 0.16 -15.20 14.16
CA THR A 168 -0.53 -15.89 13.07
C THR A 168 0.03 -17.31 12.91
N LYS A 169 -0.86 -18.28 12.68
CA LYS A 169 -0.49 -19.65 12.31
C LYS A 169 -0.02 -19.74 10.86
N ASN A 170 -0.23 -18.70 10.04
CA ASN A 170 0.09 -18.70 8.62
C ASN A 170 1.26 -17.77 8.28
N PHE A 171 2.40 -18.06 8.92
CA PHE A 171 3.65 -17.34 8.76
C PHE A 171 4.61 -18.06 7.81
N ARG A 172 5.19 -17.33 6.86
CA ARG A 172 6.31 -17.81 6.02
C ARG A 172 7.51 -16.90 6.15
N LEU A 173 8.68 -17.50 6.09
CA LEU A 173 9.98 -16.85 6.17
C LEU A 173 10.81 -17.20 4.93
N GLY A 174 11.51 -16.21 4.38
CA GLY A 174 12.44 -16.36 3.27
C GLY A 174 13.74 -15.61 3.54
N PHE A 175 14.78 -15.89 2.76
CA PHE A 175 16.11 -15.34 2.97
C PHE A 175 16.79 -14.96 1.66
N GLY A 176 17.42 -13.78 1.65
CA GLY A 176 18.34 -13.34 0.62
C GLY A 176 19.44 -12.49 1.21
N SER A 177 20.50 -12.31 0.45
CA SER A 177 21.65 -11.49 0.85
C SER A 177 22.13 -10.57 -0.25
N PHE A 178 22.86 -9.53 0.16
CA PHE A 178 23.49 -8.56 -0.73
C PHE A 178 24.86 -8.15 -0.21
N VAL A 179 25.64 -7.54 -1.09
CA VAL A 179 26.92 -6.91 -0.78
C VAL A 179 26.94 -5.61 -1.60
N ASP A 180 27.57 -5.65 -2.78
CA ASP A 180 27.58 -4.53 -3.70
C ASP A 180 27.88 -4.99 -5.14
N LYS A 181 27.81 -4.06 -6.09
CA LYS A 181 28.14 -4.28 -7.50
C LYS A 181 29.59 -4.76 -7.62
N ASN A 182 29.78 -5.87 -8.32
CA ASN A 182 31.10 -6.47 -8.50
C ASN A 182 31.85 -5.81 -9.67
N VAL A 183 32.07 -4.50 -9.57
CA VAL A 183 32.84 -3.69 -10.52
C VAL A 183 33.62 -2.60 -9.78
N PRO A 184 34.83 -2.23 -10.25
CA PRO A 184 35.53 -1.06 -9.72
C PRO A 184 34.71 0.23 -9.94
N PRO A 185 34.75 1.20 -9.01
CA PRO A 185 35.63 1.28 -7.85
C PRO A 185 35.11 0.61 -6.56
N PHE A 186 33.91 0.03 -6.57
CA PHE A 186 33.30 -0.60 -5.39
C PHE A 186 34.09 -1.83 -4.92
N VAL A 187 34.68 -2.57 -5.86
CA VAL A 187 35.59 -3.69 -5.57
C VAL A 187 37.02 -3.43 -6.07
N GLN A 188 38.00 -4.11 -5.46
CA GLN A 188 39.38 -4.03 -5.89
C GLN A 188 39.57 -4.74 -7.24
N PRO A 189 40.24 -4.12 -8.24
CA PRO A 189 40.40 -4.73 -9.56
C PRO A 189 41.46 -5.84 -9.63
N ALA A 190 42.25 -6.06 -8.57
CA ALA A 190 43.32 -7.04 -8.60
C ALA A 190 42.76 -8.47 -8.56
N PRO A 191 43.20 -9.41 -9.43
CA PRO A 191 42.57 -10.73 -9.58
C PRO A 191 42.42 -11.52 -8.28
N ASN A 192 43.44 -11.47 -7.41
CA ASN A 192 43.41 -12.19 -6.14
C ASN A 192 42.38 -11.63 -5.15
N THR A 193 42.10 -10.32 -5.20
CA THR A 193 41.17 -9.66 -4.29
C THR A 193 39.75 -9.59 -4.86
N VAL A 194 39.57 -9.64 -6.18
CA VAL A 194 38.25 -9.86 -6.82
C VAL A 194 37.68 -11.22 -6.45
N GLU A 195 38.50 -12.29 -6.56
CA GLU A 195 38.04 -13.66 -6.28
C GLU A 195 37.83 -13.91 -4.78
N ARG A 196 38.62 -13.24 -3.92
CA ARG A 196 38.50 -13.31 -2.46
C ARG A 196 38.71 -11.93 -1.83
N PRO A 197 37.64 -11.14 -1.62
CA PRO A 197 37.74 -9.78 -1.11
C PRO A 197 37.97 -9.69 0.41
N CYS A 198 37.75 -10.77 1.16
CA CYS A 198 37.94 -10.75 2.61
C CYS A 198 39.42 -10.63 3.02
N PRO A 199 39.70 -10.04 4.20
CA PRO A 199 41.07 -9.92 4.74
C PRO A 199 41.79 -11.27 4.86
N THR A 200 43.12 -11.26 4.71
CA THR A 200 43.95 -12.48 4.85
C THR A 200 43.94 -13.06 6.26
N SER A 201 43.58 -12.26 7.27
CA SER A 201 43.35 -12.71 8.66
C SER A 201 42.10 -13.57 8.81
N TYR A 202 41.12 -13.45 7.90
CA TYR A 202 39.91 -14.25 7.89
C TYR A 202 40.17 -15.55 7.09
N SER A 203 39.99 -16.69 7.74
CA SER A 203 40.22 -18.02 7.15
C SER A 203 38.95 -18.72 6.67
N GLY A 204 37.77 -18.14 6.90
CA GLY A 204 36.49 -18.74 6.52
C GLY A 204 36.17 -18.65 5.01
N PRO A 205 35.04 -19.25 4.59
CA PRO A 205 34.51 -19.11 3.23
C PRO A 205 34.25 -17.64 2.90
N CYS A 206 34.79 -17.20 1.78
CA CYS A 206 34.59 -15.84 1.29
C CYS A 206 34.42 -15.89 -0.22
N VAL A 207 33.36 -15.27 -0.72
CA VAL A 207 33.05 -15.22 -2.15
C VAL A 207 33.32 -13.84 -2.72
N LYS A 208 33.46 -13.77 -4.04
CA LYS A 208 33.46 -12.50 -4.78
C LYS A 208 32.19 -11.69 -4.45
N ALA A 209 32.30 -10.36 -4.54
CA ALA A 209 31.15 -9.48 -4.41
C ALA A 209 30.05 -9.83 -5.42
N TYR A 210 28.82 -9.53 -5.03
CA TYR A 210 27.61 -9.75 -5.82
C TYR A 210 26.55 -8.76 -5.36
N GLY A 211 25.68 -8.33 -6.28
CA GLY A 211 24.61 -7.39 -5.96
C GLY A 211 23.56 -8.02 -5.04
N PHE A 212 22.92 -9.10 -5.48
CA PHE A 212 21.87 -9.77 -4.71
C PHE A 212 21.83 -11.27 -5.02
N LYS A 213 21.62 -12.07 -3.98
CA LYS A 213 21.37 -13.52 -4.06
C LYS A 213 20.14 -13.88 -3.25
N HIS A 214 19.28 -14.69 -3.87
CA HIS A 214 18.16 -15.33 -3.22
C HIS A 214 18.60 -16.71 -2.71
N HIS A 215 18.51 -16.94 -1.41
CA HIS A 215 18.94 -18.23 -0.82
C HIS A 215 17.76 -19.15 -0.56
N MET A 216 16.63 -18.59 -0.11
CA MET A 216 15.48 -19.36 0.32
C MET A 216 14.17 -18.64 0.00
N SER A 217 13.31 -19.31 -0.79
CA SER A 217 11.94 -18.87 -1.04
C SER A 217 11.09 -18.92 0.22
N LEU A 218 10.05 -18.09 0.27
CA LEU A 218 9.13 -18.00 1.40
C LEU A 218 8.50 -19.37 1.72
N SER A 219 8.81 -19.92 2.89
CA SER A 219 8.24 -21.18 3.36
C SER A 219 7.99 -21.17 4.88
N ASP A 220 7.32 -22.19 5.39
CA ASP A 220 7.08 -22.40 6.81
C ASP A 220 8.24 -23.11 7.53
N ASN A 221 9.32 -23.46 6.81
CA ASN A 221 10.46 -24.19 7.35
C ASN A 221 11.50 -23.25 8.00
N VAL A 222 11.33 -22.98 9.29
CA VAL A 222 12.24 -22.13 10.08
C VAL A 222 13.64 -22.74 10.20
N THR A 223 13.76 -24.06 10.25
CA THR A 223 15.06 -24.74 10.35
C THR A 223 15.88 -24.58 9.07
N GLU A 224 15.22 -24.61 7.90
CA GLU A 224 15.88 -24.31 6.63
C GLU A 224 16.43 -22.88 6.62
N PHE A 225 15.67 -21.91 7.15
CA PHE A 225 16.14 -20.53 7.25
C PHE A 225 17.43 -20.43 8.07
N GLU A 226 17.47 -21.05 9.25
CA GLU A 226 18.67 -21.04 10.10
C GLU A 226 19.88 -21.62 9.39
N TYR A 227 19.67 -22.75 8.70
CA TYR A 227 20.70 -23.42 7.91
C TYR A 227 21.20 -22.52 6.77
N GLN A 228 20.29 -21.94 5.97
CA GLN A 228 20.64 -21.08 4.84
C GLN A 228 21.40 -19.81 5.29
N VAL A 229 21.01 -19.20 6.41
CA VAL A 229 21.76 -18.06 6.99
C VAL A 229 23.16 -18.48 7.42
N GLN A 230 23.32 -19.64 8.07
CA GLN A 230 24.62 -20.11 8.54
C GLN A 230 25.56 -20.49 7.39
N GLU A 231 25.04 -21.12 6.33
CA GLU A 231 25.82 -21.56 5.19
C GLU A 231 26.18 -20.43 4.21
N ALA A 232 25.39 -19.35 4.17
CA ALA A 232 25.63 -18.25 3.24
C ALA A 232 27.02 -17.62 3.45
N PRO A 233 27.94 -17.68 2.48
CA PRO A 233 29.30 -17.18 2.66
C PRO A 233 29.31 -15.66 2.74
N VAL A 234 30.20 -15.12 3.58
CA VAL A 234 30.46 -13.67 3.62
C VAL A 234 31.24 -13.25 2.37
N SER A 235 31.25 -11.95 2.12
CA SER A 235 31.96 -11.30 1.03
C SER A 235 32.66 -10.05 1.56
N GLY A 236 33.15 -9.21 0.66
CA GLY A 236 33.61 -7.86 0.96
C GLY A 236 33.71 -7.00 -0.31
N ASN A 237 33.83 -5.72 -0.07
CA ASN A 237 34.00 -4.62 -1.02
C ASN A 237 34.98 -3.60 -0.39
N ILE A 238 35.22 -2.47 -1.07
CA ILE A 238 36.19 -1.45 -0.61
C ILE A 238 35.51 -0.38 0.21
N ASP A 239 34.43 0.17 -0.33
CA ASP A 239 33.75 1.31 0.24
C ASP A 239 32.73 0.91 1.30
N ALA A 240 32.30 1.91 2.07
CA ALA A 240 31.45 1.68 3.22
C ALA A 240 29.96 1.56 2.88
N PRO A 241 29.36 2.36 1.96
CA PRO A 241 27.98 2.13 1.57
C PRO A 241 27.83 0.84 0.77
N GLU A 242 26.70 0.16 0.92
CA GLU A 242 26.45 -1.13 0.28
C GLU A 242 25.35 -1.04 -0.77
N GLY A 243 25.29 -2.03 -1.67
CA GLY A 243 24.34 -2.12 -2.78
C GLY A 243 22.93 -2.58 -2.39
N GLY A 244 22.50 -2.32 -1.16
CA GLY A 244 21.27 -2.88 -0.59
C GLY A 244 19.98 -2.50 -1.33
N LEU A 245 19.92 -1.34 -2.00
CA LEU A 245 18.72 -0.94 -2.73
C LEU A 245 18.46 -1.80 -3.98
N ASP A 246 19.50 -2.31 -4.66
CA ASP A 246 19.35 -3.27 -5.76
C ASP A 246 18.62 -4.53 -5.26
N ALA A 247 19.02 -5.01 -4.09
CA ALA A 247 18.49 -6.21 -3.48
C ALA A 247 17.04 -6.02 -3.01
N ILE A 248 16.71 -4.86 -2.44
CA ILE A 248 15.32 -4.50 -2.11
C ILE A 248 14.47 -4.51 -3.38
N MET A 249 14.93 -3.87 -4.46
CA MET A 249 14.18 -3.84 -5.73
C MET A 249 13.89 -5.25 -6.22
N GLN A 250 14.90 -6.11 -6.34
CA GLN A 250 14.74 -7.48 -6.82
C GLN A 250 13.84 -8.31 -5.90
N ALA A 251 13.95 -8.14 -4.57
CA ALA A 251 13.08 -8.83 -3.62
C ALA A 251 11.60 -8.40 -3.74
N ILE A 252 11.32 -7.17 -4.20
CA ILE A 252 9.96 -6.67 -4.40
C ILE A 252 9.37 -7.14 -5.73
N VAL A 253 10.14 -7.07 -6.82
CA VAL A 253 9.59 -7.24 -8.18
C VAL A 253 9.61 -8.69 -8.67
N CYS A 254 10.42 -9.55 -8.07
CA CYS A 254 10.52 -10.97 -8.44
C CYS A 254 9.52 -11.86 -7.67
N ASP A 255 8.22 -11.60 -7.83
CA ASP A 255 7.13 -12.25 -7.08
C ASP A 255 7.25 -13.79 -7.03
N ASP A 256 7.42 -14.42 -8.20
CA ASP A 256 7.46 -15.89 -8.33
C ASP A 256 8.74 -16.51 -7.75
N VAL A 257 9.87 -15.81 -7.86
CA VAL A 257 11.18 -16.29 -7.37
C VAL A 257 11.19 -16.26 -5.83
N ILE A 258 10.75 -15.14 -5.27
CA ILE A 258 10.69 -14.96 -3.82
C ILE A 258 9.55 -15.80 -3.20
N GLY A 259 8.45 -15.96 -3.92
CA GLY A 259 7.28 -16.73 -3.52
C GLY A 259 6.25 -15.93 -2.71
N TRP A 260 6.10 -14.64 -3.02
CA TRP A 260 5.11 -13.78 -2.35
C TRP A 260 3.69 -14.28 -2.59
N ARG A 261 2.88 -14.37 -1.55
CA ARG A 261 1.44 -14.63 -1.73
C ARG A 261 0.71 -13.35 -2.13
N ASN A 262 -0.33 -13.50 -2.94
CA ASN A 262 -1.19 -12.38 -3.31
C ASN A 262 -1.93 -11.80 -2.08
N ASP A 263 -2.41 -12.68 -1.19
CA ASP A 263 -3.22 -12.30 -0.04
C ASP A 263 -2.47 -12.51 1.29
N SER A 264 -1.34 -11.81 1.44
CA SER A 264 -0.57 -11.80 2.69
C SER A 264 -0.12 -10.39 3.06
N ARG A 265 0.22 -10.20 4.33
CA ARG A 265 1.01 -9.04 4.74
C ARG A 265 2.46 -9.34 4.37
N LYS A 266 3.01 -8.56 3.43
CA LYS A 266 4.37 -8.70 2.96
C LYS A 266 5.30 -7.77 3.73
N LEU A 267 6.31 -8.34 4.34
CA LEU A 267 7.30 -7.64 5.16
C LEU A 267 8.71 -7.95 4.66
N ILE A 268 9.52 -6.93 4.44
CA ILE A 268 10.97 -7.07 4.24
C ILE A 268 11.67 -6.62 5.51
N VAL A 269 12.54 -7.45 6.07
CA VAL A 269 13.48 -7.03 7.12
C VAL A 269 14.84 -6.84 6.45
N PHE A 270 15.28 -5.60 6.35
CA PHE A 270 16.56 -5.23 5.75
C PHE A 270 17.59 -5.01 6.85
N SER A 271 18.70 -5.74 6.85
CA SER A 271 19.70 -5.66 7.91
C SER A 271 21.10 -5.36 7.39
N THR A 272 21.73 -4.32 7.94
CA THR A 272 23.08 -3.85 7.59
C THR A 272 23.66 -3.00 8.73
N ASP A 273 24.98 -2.88 8.78
CA ASP A 273 25.71 -1.95 9.65
C ASP A 273 26.23 -0.70 8.90
N ALA A 274 25.84 -0.55 7.63
CA ALA A 274 26.36 0.43 6.71
C ALA A 274 25.28 1.34 6.07
N GLY A 275 25.76 2.36 5.36
CA GLY A 275 24.93 3.18 4.47
C GLY A 275 24.54 2.42 3.21
N PHE A 276 23.90 3.11 2.26
CA PHE A 276 23.45 2.50 1.01
C PHE A 276 23.81 3.36 -0.19
N HIS A 277 24.12 2.71 -1.30
CA HIS A 277 24.20 3.35 -2.61
C HIS A 277 22.81 3.58 -3.22
N TYR A 278 22.69 4.65 -4.00
CA TYR A 278 21.45 5.02 -4.69
C TYR A 278 21.75 5.56 -6.10
N ALA A 279 20.69 5.73 -6.89
CA ALA A 279 20.80 6.20 -8.27
C ALA A 279 21.73 7.42 -8.42
N GLY A 280 22.69 7.31 -9.34
CA GLY A 280 23.76 8.26 -9.58
C GLY A 280 25.14 7.72 -9.20
N ASP A 281 25.22 6.87 -8.18
CA ASP A 281 26.51 6.34 -7.68
C ASP A 281 27.17 5.38 -8.66
N GLY A 282 26.37 4.57 -9.39
CA GLY A 282 26.87 3.63 -10.40
C GLY A 282 27.65 4.30 -11.53
N ARG A 283 27.48 5.61 -11.74
CA ARG A 283 28.24 6.40 -12.71
C ARG A 283 29.75 6.32 -12.47
N LEU A 284 30.18 6.17 -11.22
CA LEU A 284 31.61 6.01 -10.86
C LEU A 284 32.21 4.72 -11.45
N ALA A 285 31.39 3.69 -11.62
CA ALA A 285 31.77 2.42 -12.26
C ALA A 285 31.45 2.38 -13.76
N GLY A 286 31.03 3.50 -14.36
CA GLY A 286 30.61 3.56 -15.76
C GLY A 286 29.24 2.96 -16.04
N ILE A 287 28.44 2.67 -15.00
CA ILE A 287 27.07 2.19 -15.12
C ILE A 287 26.15 3.41 -15.16
N VAL A 288 25.55 3.66 -16.32
CA VAL A 288 24.73 4.87 -16.58
C VAL A 288 23.28 4.54 -16.96
N GLU A 289 22.99 3.27 -17.23
CA GLU A 289 21.63 2.78 -17.47
C GLU A 289 20.85 2.83 -16.16
N PRO A 290 19.73 3.55 -16.05
CA PRO A 290 18.91 3.54 -14.84
C PRO A 290 18.37 2.15 -14.52
N ASN A 291 18.09 1.88 -13.24
CA ASN A 291 17.33 0.70 -12.84
C ASN A 291 15.93 0.72 -13.49
N ASP A 292 15.53 -0.37 -14.13
CA ASP A 292 14.25 -0.45 -14.85
C ASP A 292 13.05 -0.84 -13.95
N GLY A 293 13.32 -1.29 -12.72
CA GLY A 293 12.29 -1.75 -11.80
C GLY A 293 11.68 -3.10 -12.17
N GLU A 294 12.39 -3.93 -12.94
CA GLU A 294 11.95 -5.25 -13.39
C GLU A 294 12.77 -6.39 -12.75
N CYS A 295 12.25 -7.62 -12.83
CA CYS A 295 12.90 -8.80 -12.26
C CYS A 295 14.01 -9.35 -13.18
N HIS A 296 15.21 -9.53 -12.64
CA HIS A 296 16.42 -9.90 -13.38
C HIS A 296 17.20 -11.02 -12.69
N MET A 297 16.50 -12.07 -12.26
CA MET A 297 17.08 -13.21 -11.54
C MET A 297 17.40 -14.37 -12.48
N THR A 298 18.56 -15.00 -12.32
CA THR A 298 18.88 -16.28 -12.97
C THR A 298 19.70 -17.11 -12.00
N ASN A 299 19.31 -18.38 -11.81
CA ASN A 299 19.92 -19.25 -10.80
C ASN A 299 19.99 -18.59 -9.41
N ASN A 300 18.92 -17.90 -9.03
CA ASN A 300 18.80 -17.16 -7.78
C ASN A 300 19.82 -16.03 -7.55
N GLU A 301 20.46 -15.51 -8.60
CA GLU A 301 21.38 -14.37 -8.53
C GLU A 301 20.93 -13.23 -9.45
N TYR A 302 21.12 -11.99 -8.99
CA TYR A 302 20.77 -10.79 -9.75
C TYR A 302 21.78 -10.54 -10.87
N THR A 303 21.30 -10.59 -12.12
CA THR A 303 22.13 -10.58 -13.32
C THR A 303 22.44 -9.20 -13.89
N HIS A 304 21.69 -8.16 -13.46
CA HIS A 304 21.81 -6.80 -14.00
C HIS A 304 22.53 -5.83 -13.04
N SER A 305 23.08 -6.32 -11.92
CA SER A 305 23.82 -5.51 -10.95
C SER A 305 24.93 -4.67 -11.57
N ASN A 306 25.67 -5.22 -12.54
CA ASN A 306 26.76 -4.53 -13.23
C ASN A 306 26.32 -3.86 -14.55
N LYS A 307 25.02 -3.84 -14.85
CA LYS A 307 24.47 -3.30 -16.10
C LYS A 307 23.58 -2.08 -15.85
N GLN A 308 22.87 -2.07 -14.73
CA GLN A 308 21.97 -1.01 -14.31
C GLN A 308 22.48 -0.34 -13.05
N ASP A 309 22.27 0.96 -12.95
CA ASP A 309 22.56 1.77 -11.78
C ASP A 309 21.70 1.31 -10.59
N TYR A 310 22.07 1.73 -9.39
CA TYR A 310 21.24 1.51 -8.22
C TYR A 310 19.87 2.18 -8.42
N PRO A 311 18.78 1.63 -7.87
CA PRO A 311 17.49 2.29 -7.91
C PRO A 311 17.50 3.56 -7.04
N SER A 312 16.68 4.52 -7.44
CA SER A 312 16.43 5.71 -6.61
C SER A 312 15.49 5.38 -5.45
N ILE A 313 15.54 6.20 -4.39
CA ILE A 313 14.60 6.08 -3.25
C ILE A 313 13.14 6.18 -3.73
N GLY A 314 12.86 7.04 -4.72
CA GLY A 314 11.52 7.18 -5.30
C GLY A 314 11.04 5.92 -6.01
N GLN A 315 11.92 5.22 -6.74
CA GLN A 315 11.59 3.93 -7.36
C GLN A 315 11.28 2.85 -6.32
N ILE A 316 12.07 2.79 -5.24
CA ILE A 316 11.83 1.85 -4.13
C ILE A 316 10.48 2.16 -3.46
N SER A 317 10.21 3.42 -3.14
CA SER A 317 8.95 3.85 -2.51
C SER A 317 7.75 3.51 -3.40
N ALA A 318 7.83 3.78 -4.70
CA ALA A 318 6.79 3.45 -5.66
C ALA A 318 6.53 1.93 -5.74
N LYS A 319 7.59 1.10 -5.82
CA LYS A 319 7.45 -0.36 -5.92
C LYS A 319 6.98 -1.02 -4.63
N LEU A 320 7.40 -0.53 -3.46
CA LEU A 320 6.88 -0.98 -2.16
C LEU A 320 5.36 -0.74 -2.06
N SER A 321 4.91 0.45 -2.48
CA SER A 321 3.49 0.81 -2.52
C SER A 321 2.70 -0.04 -3.54
N GLU A 322 3.19 -0.14 -4.77
CA GLU A 322 2.60 -0.95 -5.84
C GLU A 322 2.40 -2.42 -5.41
N LYS A 323 3.39 -3.00 -4.73
CA LYS A 323 3.38 -4.41 -4.32
C LYS A 323 2.80 -4.65 -2.93
N ASN A 324 2.38 -3.60 -2.22
CA ASN A 324 1.89 -3.62 -0.84
C ASN A 324 2.88 -4.28 0.14
N VAL A 325 4.16 -3.95 0.01
CA VAL A 325 5.25 -4.46 0.86
C VAL A 325 5.65 -3.38 1.85
N ASN A 326 5.74 -3.73 3.14
CA ASN A 326 6.31 -2.83 4.15
C ASN A 326 7.74 -3.25 4.47
N ILE A 327 8.63 -2.27 4.66
CA ILE A 327 10.04 -2.52 4.95
C ILE A 327 10.41 -2.11 6.37
N ILE A 328 11.26 -2.92 6.99
CA ILE A 328 11.78 -2.74 8.34
C ILE A 328 13.30 -2.71 8.24
N PHE A 329 13.89 -1.54 8.47
CA PHE A 329 15.34 -1.36 8.51
C PHE A 329 15.87 -1.73 9.90
N ALA A 330 16.59 -2.84 10.00
CA ALA A 330 17.25 -3.35 11.20
C ALA A 330 18.75 -3.05 11.14
N VAL A 331 19.14 -1.86 11.61
CA VAL A 331 20.48 -1.30 11.38
C VAL A 331 21.25 -1.05 12.66
N THR A 332 22.58 -1.03 12.62
CA THR A 332 23.39 -0.70 13.81
C THR A 332 23.16 0.73 14.31
N GLN A 333 23.50 0.99 15.57
CA GLN A 333 23.26 2.28 16.22
C GLN A 333 23.85 3.47 15.43
N SER A 334 25.01 3.31 14.80
CA SER A 334 25.68 4.34 14.00
C SER A 334 24.89 4.74 12.76
N GLN A 335 24.07 3.85 12.20
CA GLN A 335 23.29 4.12 10.99
C GLN A 335 21.86 4.58 11.29
N LEU A 336 21.42 4.54 12.55
CA LEU A 336 20.02 4.78 12.91
C LEU A 336 19.49 6.12 12.40
N ALA A 337 20.26 7.20 12.54
CA ALA A 337 19.85 8.54 12.09
C ALA A 337 19.68 8.65 10.57
N LEU A 338 20.54 7.96 9.80
CA LEU A 338 20.46 7.92 8.34
C LEU A 338 19.17 7.23 7.90
N TYR A 339 18.88 6.05 8.44
CA TYR A 339 17.70 5.29 8.06
C TYR A 339 16.40 5.88 8.63
N GLN A 340 16.45 6.62 9.75
CA GLN A 340 15.30 7.43 10.20
C GLN A 340 14.91 8.45 9.13
N THR A 341 15.89 9.16 8.57
CA THR A 341 15.65 10.13 7.48
C THR A 341 15.10 9.43 6.24
N LEU A 342 15.61 8.23 5.91
CA LEU A 342 15.10 7.44 4.78
C LEU A 342 13.63 7.05 4.98
N THR A 343 13.24 6.65 6.20
CA THR A 343 11.85 6.24 6.48
C THR A 343 10.83 7.37 6.33
N GLU A 344 11.25 8.64 6.37
CA GLU A 344 10.36 9.78 6.09
C GLU A 344 9.96 9.86 4.60
N LEU A 345 10.71 9.20 3.72
CA LEU A 345 10.50 9.20 2.26
C LEU A 345 9.78 7.94 1.75
N ILE A 346 9.62 6.93 2.62
CA ILE A 346 9.05 5.63 2.27
C ILE A 346 7.87 5.35 3.19
N ASP A 347 6.66 5.42 2.64
CA ASP A 347 5.44 5.17 3.39
C ASP A 347 5.41 3.74 3.96
N GLY A 348 5.05 3.63 5.24
CA GLY A 348 4.98 2.34 5.94
C GLY A 348 6.33 1.77 6.39
N ALA A 349 7.45 2.37 5.99
CA ALA A 349 8.77 1.96 6.44
C ALA A 349 9.00 2.30 7.92
N VAL A 350 9.74 1.43 8.60
CA VAL A 350 10.20 1.67 9.97
C VAL A 350 11.65 1.29 10.14
N VAL A 351 12.29 1.84 11.16
CA VAL A 351 13.69 1.57 11.49
C VAL A 351 13.83 1.17 12.96
N GLY A 352 14.69 0.20 13.22
CA GLY A 352 15.07 -0.26 14.54
C GLY A 352 16.57 -0.53 14.62
N GLU A 353 17.15 -0.31 15.80
CA GLU A 353 18.54 -0.66 16.09
C GLU A 353 18.74 -2.19 16.03
N LEU A 354 19.86 -2.68 15.54
CA LEU A 354 20.24 -4.09 15.64
C LEU A 354 21.01 -4.32 16.96
N LYS A 355 20.34 -4.87 17.98
CA LYS A 355 20.96 -5.19 19.28
C LYS A 355 21.50 -6.61 19.35
N GLN A 356 22.42 -6.87 20.27
CA GLN A 356 23.03 -8.18 20.48
C GLN A 356 22.03 -9.32 20.73
N ASP A 357 20.93 -9.05 21.43
CA ASP A 357 19.87 -10.03 21.70
C ASP A 357 18.75 -10.02 20.66
N SER A 358 18.83 -9.10 19.69
CA SER A 358 17.85 -8.84 18.63
C SER A 358 16.39 -8.67 19.11
N SER A 359 16.19 -8.44 20.42
CA SER A 359 14.87 -8.44 21.05
C SER A 359 14.04 -7.23 20.63
N ASN A 360 14.72 -6.12 20.34
CA ASN A 360 14.12 -4.90 19.85
C ASN A 360 13.59 -5.02 18.42
N ILE A 361 14.28 -5.73 17.52
CA ILE A 361 13.80 -5.97 16.16
C ILE A 361 12.53 -6.83 16.18
N VAL A 362 12.51 -7.91 16.98
CA VAL A 362 11.31 -8.75 17.14
C VAL A 362 10.12 -7.93 17.67
N ASN A 363 10.36 -7.08 18.66
CA ASN A 363 9.34 -6.19 19.20
C ASN A 363 8.88 -5.17 18.17
N LEU A 364 9.79 -4.60 17.39
CA LEU A 364 9.47 -3.62 16.35
C LEU A 364 8.64 -4.24 15.24
N ILE A 365 8.98 -5.46 14.78
CA ILE A 365 8.18 -6.22 13.83
C ILE A 365 6.79 -6.51 14.40
N SER A 366 6.72 -6.97 15.66
CA SER A 366 5.44 -7.27 16.32
C SER A 366 4.57 -6.02 16.50
N GLN A 367 5.16 -4.88 16.87
CA GLN A 367 4.46 -3.61 17.07
C GLN A 367 4.05 -2.99 15.74
N ASN A 368 4.93 -3.03 14.74
CA ASN A 368 4.63 -2.57 13.39
C ASN A 368 3.49 -3.41 12.78
N TYR A 369 3.56 -4.74 12.91
CA TYR A 369 2.46 -5.63 12.54
C TYR A 369 1.15 -5.24 13.24
N LYS A 370 1.19 -5.01 14.57
CA LYS A 370 0.03 -4.54 15.32
C LYS A 370 -0.51 -3.20 14.81
N LYS A 371 0.38 -2.23 14.55
CA LYS A 371 0.03 -0.91 14.01
C LYS A 371 -0.63 -1.01 12.64
N ILE A 372 -0.05 -1.80 11.73
CA ILE A 372 -0.59 -2.08 10.40
C ILE A 372 -1.93 -2.80 10.53
N SER A 373 -2.07 -3.74 11.47
CA SER A 373 -3.35 -4.43 11.70
C SER A 373 -4.42 -3.53 12.31
N SER A 374 -4.04 -2.53 13.10
CA SER A 374 -4.97 -1.65 13.82
C SER A 374 -5.51 -0.49 12.99
N SER A 375 -4.91 -0.20 11.84
CA SER A 375 -5.28 0.94 11.00
C SER A 375 -5.75 0.46 9.64
N VAL A 376 -6.87 1.00 9.17
CA VAL A 376 -7.45 0.68 7.87
C VAL A 376 -7.57 1.98 7.12
N MET A 377 -6.91 2.05 5.96
CA MET A 377 -7.01 3.18 5.06
C MET A 377 -7.77 2.74 3.81
N MET A 378 -8.87 3.42 3.49
CA MET A 378 -9.56 3.26 2.22
C MET A 378 -9.07 4.32 1.25
N MET A 379 -8.59 3.88 0.09
CA MET A 379 -8.17 4.75 -1.01
C MET A 379 -9.10 4.54 -2.19
N VAL A 380 -9.22 5.58 -3.03
CA VAL A 380 -9.88 5.46 -4.33
C VAL A 380 -8.79 5.36 -5.39
N SER A 381 -9.02 4.55 -6.41
CA SER A 381 -8.11 4.52 -7.57
C SER A 381 -7.96 5.92 -8.17
N ASN A 382 -6.78 6.18 -8.75
CA ASN A 382 -6.48 7.43 -9.44
C ASN A 382 -7.30 7.60 -10.74
N ASP A 383 -7.95 6.54 -11.22
CA ASP A 383 -8.68 6.51 -12.50
C ASP A 383 -10.18 6.88 -12.37
N LEU A 384 -10.51 7.86 -11.52
CA LEU A 384 -11.89 8.34 -11.42
C LEU A 384 -12.27 9.21 -12.63
N PRO A 385 -13.48 9.04 -13.20
CA PRO A 385 -13.98 9.94 -14.25
C PRO A 385 -14.08 11.38 -13.76
N ASP A 386 -13.81 12.33 -14.66
CA ASP A 386 -13.97 13.76 -14.40
C ASP A 386 -15.40 14.08 -13.91
N GLY A 387 -15.49 14.82 -12.81
CA GLY A 387 -16.77 15.21 -12.19
C GLY A 387 -17.33 14.23 -11.15
N LEU A 388 -16.72 13.05 -10.97
CA LEU A 388 -17.09 12.15 -9.88
C LEU A 388 -16.27 12.46 -8.62
N THR A 389 -16.95 12.68 -7.50
CA THR A 389 -16.30 12.86 -6.19
C THR A 389 -16.74 11.76 -5.23
N VAL A 390 -15.77 11.06 -4.65
CA VAL A 390 -16.00 10.02 -3.64
C VAL A 390 -15.57 10.56 -2.28
N LYS A 391 -16.41 10.35 -1.26
CA LYS A 391 -16.13 10.73 0.13
C LYS A 391 -16.35 9.53 1.03
N PHE A 392 -15.41 9.31 1.95
CA PHE A 392 -15.54 8.29 2.98
C PHE A 392 -16.02 8.92 4.29
N THR A 393 -16.93 8.23 4.98
CA THR A 393 -17.34 8.58 6.34
C THR A 393 -17.08 7.36 7.22
N PRO A 394 -15.96 7.32 7.96
CA PRO A 394 -15.62 6.18 8.79
C PRO A 394 -16.58 6.10 10.00
N ASP A 395 -17.04 4.89 10.30
CA ASP A 395 -17.83 4.56 11.48
C ASP A 395 -17.03 3.58 12.34
N CYS A 396 -16.07 4.12 13.10
CA CYS A 396 -15.17 3.37 13.96
C CYS A 396 -15.67 3.43 15.42
N GLN A 397 -15.54 2.33 16.16
CA GLN A 397 -15.70 2.37 17.63
C GLN A 397 -14.48 3.08 18.23
N GLU A 398 -14.72 4.03 19.14
CA GLU A 398 -13.68 4.77 19.87
C GLU A 398 -12.83 3.88 20.79
#